data_AF-A0A7V6P8R2-F1
#
_entry.id   AF-A0A7V6P8R2-F1
#
_cell.length_a   1.000
_cell.length_b   1.000
_cell.length_c   1.000
_cell.angle_alpha   90.00
_cell.angle_beta   90.00
_cell.angle_gamma   90.00
#
_symmetry.space_group_name_H-M   'P 1'
#
loop_
_entity.id
_entity.type
_entity.pdbx_description
1 polymer ?
#
loop_
_entity_poly.entity_id
_entity_poly.type
_entity_poly.pdbx_seq_one_letter_code
_entity_poly.pdbx_strand_id
1 'polypeptide(L)'
;MMHTENVTYRNILGVKVACFDWDGAFAFFENRINEGRFMKQGWLNANNSNIADETPDYRAALQDFLILPDGVGVDIASKVAYGSKFPANLNGTDFIPGLLQHMKRPLKVALLGGGPGVAADAAQLFRQQIPHHEYRVISDG
;
A
#
# COMPACT_ATOMS: atom_id res chain seq x y z
N MET A 1 -2.90 20.82 14.69
CA MET A 1 -1.68 21.15 13.92
C MET A 1 -1.34 19.91 13.12
N MET A 2 -1.82 19.82 11.86
CA MET A 2 -1.59 18.64 11.03
C MET A 2 -0.14 18.69 10.55
N HIS A 3 0.70 17.80 11.07
CA HIS A 3 2.02 17.56 10.51
C HIS A 3 1.81 17.04 9.09
N THR A 4 2.11 17.87 8.08
CA THR A 4 2.59 17.33 6.80
C THR A 4 3.90 16.63 7.12
N GLU A 5 3.81 15.34 7.45
CA GLU A 5 4.99 14.51 7.65
C GLU A 5 5.77 14.49 6.34
N ASN A 6 7.00 14.97 6.38
CA ASN A 6 7.96 14.80 5.30
C ASN A 6 8.20 13.29 5.15
N VAL A 7 7.50 12.67 4.21
CA VAL A 7 7.71 11.26 3.88
C VAL A 7 9.16 11.11 3.43
N THR A 8 9.92 10.29 4.15
CA THR A 8 11.27 9.92 3.72
C THR A 8 11.19 8.71 2.80
N TYR A 9 12.17 8.59 1.90
CA TYR A 9 12.19 7.53 0.90
C TYR A 9 13.56 6.89 0.82
N ARG A 10 13.58 5.60 0.49
CA ARG A 10 14.77 4.84 0.14
C ARG A 10 14.67 4.34 -1.28
N ASN A 11 15.77 4.41 -2.01
CA ASN A 11 15.90 3.79 -3.31
C ASN A 11 16.29 2.31 -3.13
N ILE A 12 15.45 1.40 -3.61
CA ILE A 12 15.69 -0.04 -3.66
C ILE A 12 15.68 -0.45 -5.13
N LEU A 13 16.84 -0.80 -5.69
CA LEU A 13 17.01 -1.22 -7.09
C LEU A 13 16.35 -0.27 -8.12
N GLY A 14 16.49 1.04 -7.90
CA GLY A 14 15.92 2.07 -8.77
C GLY A 14 14.47 2.44 -8.47
N VAL A 15 13.82 1.80 -7.48
CA VAL A 15 12.45 2.11 -7.05
C VAL A 15 12.46 2.95 -5.78
N LYS A 16 11.69 4.05 -5.79
CA LYS A 16 11.52 4.95 -4.65
C LYS A 16 10.47 4.38 -3.68
N VAL A 17 10.90 3.84 -2.54
CA VAL A 17 10.05 3.21 -1.52
C VAL A 17 9.90 4.12 -0.31
N ALA A 18 8.68 4.31 0.18
CA ALA A 18 8.38 5.16 1.32
C ALA A 18 8.79 4.50 2.64
N CYS A 19 9.32 5.31 3.56
CA CYS A 19 9.70 4.88 4.90
C CYS A 19 8.63 5.38 5.90
N PHE A 20 7.62 4.55 6.12
CA PHE A 20 6.60 4.77 7.14
C PHE A 20 6.72 3.73 8.26
N ASP A 21 6.39 4.13 9.48
CA ASP A 21 5.83 3.21 10.46
C ASP A 21 4.31 3.06 10.23
N TRP A 22 3.64 2.27 11.05
CA TRP A 22 2.21 2.00 10.88
C TRP A 22 1.34 3.25 11.09
N ASP A 23 1.59 4.00 12.16
CA ASP A 23 0.78 5.18 12.52
C ASP A 23 0.95 6.31 11.51
N GLY A 24 2.18 6.59 11.08
CA GLY A 24 2.48 7.59 10.04
C GLY A 24 1.89 7.20 8.69
N ALA A 25 1.91 5.91 8.33
CA ALA A 25 1.24 5.44 7.13
C ALA A 25 -0.28 5.69 7.21
N PHE A 26 -0.95 5.28 8.29
CA PHE A 26 -2.39 5.50 8.42
C PHE A 26 -2.77 6.98 8.41
N ALA A 27 -2.03 7.84 9.13
CA ALA A 27 -2.25 9.28 9.13
C ALA A 27 -2.07 9.89 7.73
N PHE A 28 -1.06 9.45 6.98
CA PHE A 28 -0.83 9.90 5.61
C PHE A 28 -2.01 9.55 4.69
N PHE A 29 -2.46 8.29 4.71
CA PHE A 29 -3.57 7.84 3.86
C PHE A 29 -4.89 8.49 4.27
N GLU A 30 -5.18 8.62 5.57
CA GLU A 30 -6.37 9.30 6.08
C GLU A 30 -6.44 10.75 5.56
N ASN A 31 -5.36 11.51 5.67
CA ASN A 31 -5.30 12.88 5.16
C ASN A 31 -5.54 12.93 3.64
N ARG A 32 -4.88 12.06 2.87
CA ARG A 32 -5.02 11.99 1.41
C ARG A 32 -6.46 11.70 0.98
N ILE A 33 -7.09 10.74 1.66
CA ILE A 33 -8.48 10.32 1.44
C ILE A 33 -9.46 11.44 1.81
N ASN A 34 -9.19 12.17 2.90
CA ASN A 34 -10.03 13.29 3.35
C ASN A 34 -9.94 14.50 2.42
N GLU A 35 -8.79 14.75 1.81
CA GLU A 35 -8.62 15.80 0.80
C GLU A 35 -9.19 15.42 -0.58
N GLY A 36 -9.63 14.16 -0.77
CA GLY A 36 -10.14 13.68 -2.05
C GLY A 36 -9.08 13.63 -3.16
N ARG A 37 -7.79 13.50 -2.81
CA ARG A 37 -6.70 13.47 -3.78
C ARG A 37 -6.45 12.06 -4.30
N PHE A 38 -6.64 11.86 -5.61
CA PHE A 38 -6.29 10.60 -6.25
C PHE A 38 -4.79 10.28 -6.08
N MET A 39 -4.50 9.00 -5.88
CA MET A 39 -3.14 8.48 -5.73
C MET A 39 -3.12 7.01 -6.11
N LYS A 40 -2.11 6.62 -6.88
CA LYS A 40 -1.79 5.21 -7.14
C LYS A 40 -0.86 4.72 -6.04
N GLN A 41 -1.16 3.57 -5.45
CA GLN A 41 -0.34 2.95 -4.41
C GLN A 41 0.03 1.53 -4.84
N GLY A 42 1.26 1.13 -4.54
CA GLY A 42 1.75 -0.23 -4.78
C GLY A 42 2.67 -0.70 -3.65
N TRP A 43 3.05 -1.97 -3.70
CA TRP A 43 4.00 -2.58 -2.78
C TRP A 43 5.24 -3.03 -3.53
N LEU A 44 6.41 -2.90 -2.92
CA LEU A 44 7.64 -3.49 -3.43
C LEU A 44 8.03 -4.69 -2.56
N ASN A 45 8.16 -5.85 -3.18
CA ASN A 45 8.74 -7.05 -2.61
C ASN A 45 9.89 -7.56 -3.48
N ALA A 46 10.57 -8.63 -3.05
CA ALA A 46 11.74 -9.15 -3.75
C ALA A 46 11.47 -9.54 -5.22
N ASN A 47 10.26 -10.04 -5.52
CA ASN A 47 9.92 -10.47 -6.86
C ASN A 47 9.77 -9.29 -7.82
N ASN A 48 8.94 -8.31 -7.47
CA ASN A 48 8.72 -7.17 -8.35
C ASN A 48 9.89 -6.17 -8.35
N SER A 49 10.77 -6.20 -7.34
CA SER A 49 12.03 -5.46 -7.40
C SER A 49 12.96 -6.00 -8.48
N ASN A 50 13.04 -7.32 -8.65
CA ASN A 50 13.86 -7.92 -9.72
C ASN A 50 13.27 -7.61 -11.10
N ILE A 51 11.94 -7.70 -11.24
CA ILE A 51 11.25 -7.33 -12.49
C ILE A 51 11.51 -5.86 -12.85
N ALA A 52 11.48 -4.95 -11.86
CA ALA A 52 11.75 -3.53 -12.08
C ALA A 52 13.22 -3.24 -12.46
N ASP A 53 14.17 -4.05 -12.00
CA ASP A 53 15.56 -3.93 -12.43
C ASP A 53 15.75 -4.33 -13.90
N GLU A 54 15.09 -5.41 -14.31
CA GLU A 54 15.18 -5.96 -15.68
C GLU A 54 14.29 -5.25 -16.70
N THR A 55 13.20 -4.61 -16.26
CA THR A 55 12.17 -4.03 -17.14
C THR A 55 12.03 -2.52 -16.92
N PRO A 56 12.70 -1.68 -17.74
CA PRO A 56 12.68 -0.22 -17.59
C PRO A 56 11.27 0.40 -17.62
N ASP A 57 10.39 -0.11 -18.47
CA ASP A 57 9.01 0.39 -18.60
C ASP A 57 8.18 0.12 -17.33
N TYR A 58 8.37 -1.04 -16.71
CA TYR A 58 7.73 -1.36 -15.43
C TYR A 58 8.24 -0.43 -14.33
N ARG A 59 9.55 -0.21 -14.26
CA ARG A 59 10.15 0.74 -13.30
C ARG A 59 9.67 2.17 -13.52
N ALA A 60 9.53 2.61 -14.77
CA ALA A 60 9.00 3.92 -15.11
C ALA A 60 7.54 4.06 -14.64
N ALA A 61 6.71 3.04 -14.84
CA ALA A 61 5.33 3.04 -14.37
C ALA A 61 5.22 3.19 -12.83
N LEU A 62 6.16 2.61 -12.07
CA LEU A 62 6.19 2.73 -10.60
C LEU A 62 6.52 4.14 -10.09
N GLN A 63 7.07 5.04 -10.93
CA GLN A 63 7.42 6.40 -10.49
C GLN A 63 6.21 7.25 -10.12
N ASP A 64 5.04 6.92 -10.68
CA ASP A 64 3.77 7.59 -10.39
C ASP A 64 3.04 7.02 -9.16
N PHE A 65 3.63 6.04 -8.48
CA PHE A 65 3.00 5.34 -7.36
C PHE A 65 3.65 5.72 -6.04
N LEU A 66 2.84 5.74 -4.98
CA LEU A 66 3.36 5.61 -3.63
C LEU A 66 3.68 4.14 -3.37
N ILE A 67 4.96 3.81 -3.24
CA ILE A 67 5.41 2.44 -3.03
C ILE A 67 5.67 2.18 -1.55
N LEU A 68 4.99 1.19 -0.96
CA LEU A 68 5.20 0.72 0.40
C LEU A 68 6.10 -0.53 0.43
N PRO A 69 6.91 -0.73 1.49
CA PRO A 69 7.75 -1.91 1.61
C PRO A 69 6.91 -3.15 1.97
N ASP A 70 7.18 -4.26 1.28
CA ASP A 70 6.54 -5.56 1.49
C ASP A 70 7.59 -6.68 1.61
N GLY A 71 7.72 -7.20 2.82
CA GLY A 71 8.45 -8.44 3.10
C GLY A 71 9.95 -8.31 3.37
N VAL A 72 10.56 -9.47 3.65
CA VAL A 72 11.93 -9.55 4.19
C VAL A 72 13.01 -9.17 3.18
N GLY A 73 12.79 -9.43 1.88
CA GLY A 73 13.79 -9.14 0.85
C GLY A 73 14.12 -7.65 0.74
N VAL A 74 13.10 -6.78 0.76
CA VAL A 74 13.30 -5.32 0.73
C VAL A 74 13.90 -4.79 2.02
N ASP A 75 13.61 -5.42 3.15
CA ASP A 75 14.26 -5.11 4.43
C ASP A 75 15.76 -5.43 4.43
N ILE A 76 16.14 -6.56 3.83
CA ILE A 76 17.54 -6.93 3.64
C ILE A 76 18.22 -5.90 2.73
N ALA A 77 17.62 -5.58 1.58
CA ALA A 77 18.17 -4.59 0.66
C ALA A 77 18.34 -3.22 1.34
N SER A 78 17.34 -2.80 2.12
CA SER A 78 17.40 -1.56 2.91
C SER A 78 18.51 -1.61 3.94
N LYS A 79 18.67 -2.72 4.66
CA LYS A 79 19.71 -2.87 5.67
C LYS A 79 21.11 -2.82 5.05
N VAL A 80 21.30 -3.43 3.89
CA VAL A 80 22.57 -3.41 3.15
C VAL A 80 22.89 -2.00 2.65
N ALA A 81 21.92 -1.31 2.04
CA ALA A 81 22.16 -0.01 1.41
C ALA A 81 22.13 1.19 2.39
N TYR A 82 21.36 1.11 3.48
CA TYR A 82 21.10 2.22 4.40
C TYR A 82 21.40 1.90 5.87
N GLY A 83 21.96 0.73 6.16
CA GLY A 83 22.32 0.30 7.52
C GLY A 83 21.15 -0.09 8.43
N SER A 84 19.91 0.01 7.96
CA SER A 84 18.71 -0.33 8.73
C SER A 84 17.57 -0.87 7.87
N LYS A 85 16.69 -1.68 8.46
CA LYS A 85 15.44 -2.14 7.84
C LYS A 85 14.46 -0.99 7.64
N PHE A 86 13.38 -1.20 6.88
CA PHE A 86 12.28 -0.22 6.86
C PHE A 86 11.65 -0.12 8.25
N PRO A 87 11.01 1.03 8.59
CA PRO A 87 10.42 1.20 9.91
C PRO A 87 9.28 0.20 10.19
N ALA A 88 8.52 -0.16 9.16
CA ALA A 88 7.50 -1.22 9.21
C ALA A 88 7.45 -2.02 7.90
N ASN A 89 7.05 -3.28 8.00
CA ASN A 89 6.58 -4.07 6.87
C ASN A 89 5.09 -3.78 6.68
N LEU A 90 4.73 -3.11 5.59
CA LEU A 90 3.39 -2.61 5.33
C LEU A 90 2.70 -3.42 4.24
N ASN A 91 2.92 -4.74 4.20
CA ASN A 91 2.35 -5.66 3.23
C ASN A 91 0.83 -5.49 3.06
N GLY A 92 0.32 -5.73 1.85
CA GLY A 92 -1.07 -5.40 1.52
C GLY A 92 -2.13 -6.19 2.29
N THR A 93 -1.84 -7.44 2.66
CA THR A 93 -2.78 -8.32 3.38
C THR A 93 -3.11 -7.76 4.76
N ASP A 94 -2.12 -7.21 5.46
CA ASP A 94 -2.33 -6.60 6.78
C ASP A 94 -2.69 -5.11 6.68
N PHE A 95 -2.09 -4.40 5.70
CA PHE A 95 -2.22 -2.95 5.58
C PHE A 95 -3.63 -2.51 5.20
N ILE A 96 -4.28 -3.17 4.23
CA ILE A 96 -5.61 -2.75 3.77
C ILE A 96 -6.67 -2.92 4.86
N PRO A 97 -6.81 -4.08 5.53
CA PRO A 97 -7.74 -4.21 6.65
C PRO A 97 -7.41 -3.25 7.80
N GLY A 98 -6.11 -3.05 8.12
CA GLY A 98 -5.69 -2.11 9.15
C GLY A 98 -6.07 -0.66 8.84
N LEU A 99 -5.87 -0.22 7.59
CA LEU A 99 -6.28 1.11 7.15
C LEU A 99 -7.80 1.28 7.25
N LEU A 100 -8.58 0.30 6.79
CA LEU A 100 -10.04 0.35 6.90
C LEU A 100 -10.51 0.42 8.37
N GLN A 101 -9.87 -0.33 9.27
CA GLN A 101 -10.17 -0.24 10.71
C GLN A 101 -9.81 1.12 11.31
N HIS A 102 -8.68 1.72 10.89
CA HIS A 102 -8.25 3.05 11.33
C HIS A 102 -9.24 4.15 10.93
N MET A 103 -9.86 4.03 9.76
CA MET A 103 -10.73 5.06 9.19
C MET A 103 -12.06 5.15 9.96
N LYS A 104 -12.20 6.22 10.76
CA LYS A 104 -13.39 6.44 11.62
C LYS A 104 -14.64 6.83 10.85
N ARG A 105 -14.50 7.48 9.70
CA ARG A 105 -15.65 7.82 8.84
C ARG A 105 -15.95 6.66 7.88
N PRO A 106 -17.23 6.43 7.54
CA PRO A 106 -17.59 5.50 6.47
C PRO A 106 -16.89 5.86 5.15
N LEU A 107 -16.25 4.85 4.54
CA LEU A 107 -15.66 4.92 3.21
C LEU A 107 -16.53 4.18 2.21
N LYS A 108 -16.36 4.53 0.92
CA LYS A 108 -16.86 3.74 -0.20
C LYS A 108 -15.68 2.99 -0.78
N VAL A 109 -15.72 1.67 -0.68
CA VAL A 109 -14.64 0.77 -1.07
C VAL A 109 -15.11 -0.06 -2.25
N ALA A 110 -14.45 0.13 -3.40
CA ALA A 110 -14.68 -0.65 -4.61
C ALA A 110 -13.67 -1.80 -4.67
N LEU A 111 -14.15 -3.02 -4.91
CA LEU A 111 -13.33 -4.21 -5.10
C LEU A 111 -13.36 -4.62 -6.58
N LEU A 112 -12.18 -4.81 -7.16
CA LEU A 112 -11.98 -5.16 -8.56
C LEU A 112 -10.82 -6.16 -8.68
N GLY A 113 -11.04 -7.25 -9.39
CA GLY A 113 -10.01 -8.24 -9.72
C GLY A 113 -10.06 -9.52 -8.88
N GLY A 114 -9.11 -10.42 -9.16
CA GLY A 114 -9.09 -11.79 -8.64
C GLY A 114 -9.82 -12.76 -9.57
N GLY A 115 -9.76 -14.06 -9.25
CA GLY A 115 -10.53 -15.07 -9.99
C GLY A 115 -12.04 -14.91 -9.76
N PRO A 116 -12.87 -15.67 -10.52
CA PRO A 116 -14.32 -15.60 -10.39
C PRO A 116 -14.79 -15.75 -8.93
N GLY A 117 -15.54 -14.75 -8.43
CA GLY A 117 -16.10 -14.74 -7.08
C GLY A 117 -15.16 -14.27 -5.96
N VAL A 118 -13.86 -14.11 -6.22
CA VAL A 118 -12.88 -13.70 -5.19
C VAL A 118 -13.19 -12.30 -4.64
N ALA A 119 -13.54 -11.35 -5.52
CA ALA A 119 -13.91 -10.00 -5.09
C ALA A 119 -15.20 -10.01 -4.24
N ALA A 120 -16.14 -10.92 -4.53
CA ALA A 120 -17.36 -11.07 -3.76
C ALA A 120 -17.09 -11.62 -2.36
N ASP A 121 -16.25 -12.66 -2.26
CA ASP A 121 -15.84 -13.26 -0.99
C ASP A 121 -15.09 -12.24 -0.12
N ALA A 122 -14.16 -11.47 -0.71
CA ALA A 122 -13.45 -10.40 -0.01
C ALA A 122 -14.41 -9.31 0.51
N ALA A 123 -15.39 -8.90 -0.31
CA ALA A 123 -16.40 -7.92 0.11
C ALA A 123 -17.28 -8.46 1.25
N GLN A 124 -17.63 -9.75 1.23
CA GLN A 124 -18.37 -10.40 2.32
C GLN A 124 -17.56 -10.42 3.61
N LEU A 125 -16.29 -10.78 3.54
CA LEU A 125 -15.39 -10.79 4.70
C LEU A 125 -15.26 -9.40 5.32
N PHE A 126 -15.06 -8.37 4.50
CA PHE A 126 -14.97 -7.00 4.99
C PHE A 126 -16.28 -6.49 5.60
N ARG A 127 -17.44 -6.84 5.03
CA ARG A 127 -18.74 -6.50 5.64
C ARG A 127 -18.93 -7.15 7.01
N GLN A 128 -18.40 -8.36 7.21
CA GLN A 128 -18.49 -9.05 8.49
C GLN A 128 -17.53 -8.48 9.54
N GLN A 129 -16.30 -8.15 9.15
CA GLN A 129 -15.24 -7.76 10.09
C GLN A 129 -15.14 -6.24 10.31
N ILE A 130 -15.50 -5.43 9.32
CA ILE A 130 -15.33 -3.98 9.30
C ILE A 130 -16.61 -3.33 8.70
N PRO A 131 -17.78 -3.45 9.37
CA PRO A 131 -19.10 -3.20 8.76
C PRO A 131 -19.44 -1.73 8.50
N HIS A 132 -18.69 -0.77 9.04
CA HIS A 132 -19.02 0.66 8.96
C HIS A 132 -18.68 1.31 7.61
N HIS A 133 -18.13 0.55 6.67
CA HIS A 133 -17.87 1.00 5.30
C HIS A 133 -18.86 0.40 4.30
N GLU A 134 -18.98 1.09 3.17
CA GLU A 134 -19.77 0.62 2.03
C GLU A 134 -18.87 -0.11 1.03
N TYR A 135 -19.04 -1.43 0.92
CA TYR A 135 -18.27 -2.27 -0.02
C TYR A 135 -19.07 -2.56 -1.29
N ARG A 136 -18.49 -2.31 -2.46
CA ARG A 136 -19.07 -2.57 -3.78
C ARG A 136 -18.13 -3.44 -4.62
N VAL A 137 -18.65 -4.55 -5.12
CA VAL A 137 -17.93 -5.38 -6.10
C VAL A 137 -18.15 -4.76 -7.48
N ILE A 138 -17.07 -4.51 -8.21
CA ILE A 138 -17.12 -3.92 -9.55
C ILE A 138 -17.04 -5.01 -10.62
N SER A 139 -16.02 -5.86 -10.55
CA SER A 139 -15.84 -6.99 -11.48
C SER A 139 -14.77 -7.96 -10.96
N ASP A 140 -14.80 -9.18 -11.49
CA ASP A 140 -13.68 -10.12 -11.41
C ASP A 140 -12.53 -9.66 -12.36
N GLY A 141 -11.38 -10.34 -12.31
CA GLY A 141 -10.17 -10.01 -13.07
C GLY A 141 -9.96 -10.83 -14.34
#